data_AF-A0A7S0NVX1-F1
#
_entry.id   AF-A0A7S0NVX1-F1
#
_cell.length_a   1.000
_cell.length_b   1.000
_cell.length_c   1.000
_cell.angle_alpha   90.00
_cell.angle_beta   90.00
_cell.angle_gamma   90.00
#
_symmetry.space_group_name_H-M   'P 1'
#
loop_
_entity.id
_entity.type
_entity.pdbx_description
1 polymer ?
#
loop_
_entity_poly.entity_id
_entity_poly.type
_entity_poly.pdbx_seq_one_letter_code
_entity_poly.pdbx_strand_id
1 'polypeptide(L)'
;SFSHYPPGHAFFVAKLSITKIWLIDFYGGAKILSPEEYFNASSAATAPTGFLPRTPTHSARPVFSAVRGMHSSPPWFWQKAKTARWMVANLAWGVLSTLSTRSEGSTIGAPFGNPYSFADVGGVPYLYASDLDASMVDLFVGTGANTSASLALSEAGLPGQPLDSCKIGTFLGDPENPPC
;
A
#
# COMPACT_ATOMS: atom_id res chain seq x y z
N SER A 1 2.75 -19.48 12.55
CA SER A 1 3.33 -19.21 13.88
C SER A 1 4.73 -18.64 13.69
N PHE A 2 5.09 -17.56 14.40
CA PHE A 2 6.43 -16.96 14.35
C PHE A 2 7.55 -17.88 14.87
N SER A 3 7.20 -19.03 15.45
CA SER A 3 8.11 -20.07 15.96
C SER A 3 9.06 -20.68 14.91
N HIS A 4 8.84 -20.45 13.62
CA HIS A 4 9.71 -20.95 12.54
C HIS A 4 10.53 -19.84 11.87
N TYR A 5 10.44 -18.60 12.35
CA TYR A 5 11.23 -17.50 11.79
C TYR A 5 12.69 -17.63 12.25
N PRO A 6 13.66 -17.24 11.39
CA PRO A 6 15.06 -17.26 11.78
C PRO A 6 15.31 -16.44 13.05
N PRO A 7 16.06 -16.98 14.02
CA PRO A 7 16.42 -16.24 15.23
C PRO A 7 17.29 -15.02 14.89
N GLY A 8 17.27 -13.99 15.75
CA GLY A 8 18.12 -12.80 15.62
C GLY A 8 17.70 -11.79 14.55
N HIS A 9 16.59 -12.01 13.85
CA HIS A 9 16.11 -11.10 12.80
C HIS A 9 15.21 -9.97 13.33
N ALA A 10 14.89 -9.95 14.62
CA ALA A 10 14.17 -8.85 15.29
C ALA A 10 12.97 -8.31 14.48
N PHE A 11 12.06 -9.20 14.06
CA PHE A 11 10.91 -8.77 13.27
C PHE A 11 9.91 -7.95 14.11
N PHE A 12 9.34 -6.91 13.50
CA PHE A 12 8.38 -6.01 14.14
C PHE A 12 7.35 -5.47 13.15
N VAL A 13 6.28 -4.86 13.68
CA VAL A 13 5.28 -4.14 12.89
C VAL A 13 5.55 -2.65 12.98
N ALA A 14 5.75 -2.00 11.84
CA ALA A 14 5.88 -0.55 11.72
C ALA A 14 4.58 0.07 11.22
N LYS A 15 4.22 1.25 11.74
CA LYS A 15 3.06 2.03 11.32
C LYS A 15 3.50 3.24 10.51
N LEU A 16 2.94 3.44 9.32
CA LEU A 16 3.18 4.66 8.55
C LEU A 16 2.32 5.81 9.08
N SER A 17 2.94 6.78 9.76
CA SER A 17 2.24 7.98 10.23
C SER A 17 2.09 8.98 9.08
N ILE A 18 0.88 9.07 8.52
CA ILE A 18 0.61 9.86 7.33
C ILE A 18 0.58 11.36 7.68
N THR A 19 1.54 12.11 7.14
CA THR A 19 1.64 13.57 7.30
C THR A 19 1.42 14.34 6.00
N LYS A 20 1.72 13.71 4.85
CA LYS A 20 1.56 14.29 3.51
C LYS A 20 1.05 13.21 2.56
N ILE A 21 0.13 13.60 1.67
CA ILE A 21 -0.47 12.71 0.67
C ILE A 21 -0.44 13.42 -0.66
N TRP A 22 0.13 12.75 -1.67
CA TRP A 22 0.20 13.22 -3.04
C TRP A 22 -0.52 12.19 -3.91
N LEU A 23 -1.64 12.58 -4.51
CA LEU A 23 -2.38 11.74 -5.44
C LEU A 23 -2.14 12.24 -6.86
N ILE A 24 -1.71 11.36 -7.74
CA ILE A 24 -1.58 11.63 -9.17
C ILE A 24 -2.58 10.72 -9.88
N ASP A 25 -3.62 11.28 -10.47
CA ASP A 25 -4.77 10.51 -10.97
C ASP A 25 -5.28 10.97 -12.35
N PHE A 26 -4.71 12.04 -12.91
CA PHE A 26 -4.90 12.48 -14.28
C PHE A 26 -3.79 13.48 -14.68
N TYR A 27 -3.75 13.92 -15.94
CA TYR A 27 -2.84 14.98 -16.38
C TYR A 27 -3.06 16.28 -15.57
N GLY A 28 -1.97 17.00 -15.28
CA GLY A 28 -2.02 18.29 -14.58
C GLY A 28 -1.36 18.32 -13.20
N GLY A 29 -0.67 17.25 -12.81
CA GLY A 29 0.14 17.19 -11.59
C GLY A 29 -0.58 16.62 -10.38
N ALA A 30 0.14 16.55 -9.25
CA ALA A 30 -0.37 15.91 -8.04
C ALA A 30 -1.42 16.77 -7.33
N LYS A 31 -2.53 16.15 -6.92
CA LYS A 31 -3.40 16.69 -5.87
C LYS A 31 -2.76 16.44 -4.51
N ILE A 32 -2.50 17.52 -3.79
CA ILE A 32 -2.11 17.46 -2.38
C ILE A 32 -3.37 17.32 -1.53
N LEU A 33 -3.40 16.29 -0.67
CA LEU A 33 -4.48 16.05 0.28
C LEU A 33 -3.96 16.22 1.70
N SER A 34 -4.78 16.84 2.56
CA SER A 34 -4.52 16.83 3.99
C SER A 34 -4.85 15.45 4.58
N PRO A 35 -4.22 15.06 5.71
CA PRO A 35 -4.63 13.86 6.44
C PRO A 35 -6.12 13.88 6.82
N GLU A 36 -6.66 15.04 7.16
CA GLU A 36 -8.09 15.19 7.48
C GLU A 36 -8.99 14.84 6.29
N GLU A 37 -8.72 15.41 5.11
CA GLU A 37 -9.47 15.09 3.88
C GLU A 37 -9.43 13.59 3.56
N TYR A 38 -8.25 12.98 3.74
CA TYR A 38 -8.04 11.56 3.49
C TYR A 38 -8.78 10.66 4.49
N PHE A 39 -8.71 10.96 5.79
CA PHE A 39 -9.36 10.13 6.81
C PHE A 39 -10.88 10.33 6.83
N ASN A 40 -11.39 11.50 6.45
CA ASN A 40 -12.83 11.76 6.30
C ASN A 40 -13.45 11.09 5.07
N ALA A 41 -12.65 10.70 4.08
CA ALA A 41 -13.16 9.95 2.93
C ALA A 41 -13.49 8.50 3.30
N SER A 42 -14.61 7.97 2.80
CA SER A 42 -14.88 6.52 2.89
C SER A 42 -13.93 5.77 1.95
N SER A 43 -13.38 4.62 2.38
CA SER A 43 -12.56 3.76 1.51
C SER A 43 -13.35 3.04 0.41
N ALA A 44 -14.68 3.17 0.40
CA ALA A 44 -15.59 2.48 -0.50
C ALA A 44 -15.38 0.97 -0.62
N ALA A 45 -14.74 0.33 0.37
CA ALA A 45 -14.98 -1.06 0.70
C ALA A 45 -15.93 -1.05 1.91
N THR A 46 -17.24 -1.08 1.66
CA THR A 46 -18.16 -1.49 2.73
C THR A 46 -17.80 -2.94 3.04
N ALA A 47 -16.98 -3.17 4.07
CA ALA A 47 -16.91 -4.49 4.68
C ALA A 47 -18.34 -4.91 4.99
N PRO A 48 -18.80 -6.11 4.61
CA PRO A 48 -20.14 -6.53 4.98
C PRO A 48 -20.16 -6.59 6.50
N THR A 49 -20.89 -5.67 7.13
CA THR A 49 -21.35 -5.76 8.51
C THR A 49 -22.41 -6.87 8.57
N GLY A 50 -21.95 -8.10 8.37
CA GLY A 50 -22.75 -9.31 8.36
C GLY A 50 -21.96 -10.39 9.05
N PHE A 51 -22.02 -10.41 10.38
CA PHE A 51 -21.64 -11.57 11.16
C PHE A 51 -22.63 -12.68 10.76
N LEU A 52 -22.27 -13.53 9.78
CA LEU A 52 -23.10 -14.68 9.45
C LEU A 52 -23.07 -15.62 10.66
N PRO A 53 -24.22 -15.97 11.26
CA PRO A 53 -24.25 -16.96 12.32
C PRO A 53 -23.77 -18.30 11.77
N ARG A 54 -22.65 -18.78 12.31
CA ARG A 54 -22.05 -20.08 12.00
C ARG A 54 -23.04 -21.19 12.38
N THR A 55 -23.78 -21.71 11.41
CA THR A 55 -24.47 -23.00 11.57
C THR A 55 -23.43 -24.13 11.45
N PRO A 56 -23.40 -25.08 12.41
CA PRO A 56 -22.46 -26.19 12.36
C PRO A 56 -23.05 -27.31 11.52
N THR A 57 -22.75 -27.36 10.22
CA THR A 57 -22.95 -28.58 9.43
C THR A 57 -21.61 -29.19 9.08
N HIS A 58 -21.32 -30.32 9.72
CA HIS A 58 -20.23 -31.24 9.39
C HIS A 58 -20.39 -31.73 7.94
N SER A 59 -19.77 -31.03 6.99
CA SER A 59 -19.45 -31.59 5.68
C SER A 59 -18.19 -30.91 5.16
N ALA A 60 -17.06 -31.58 5.35
CA ALA A 60 -15.77 -31.15 4.86
C ALA A 60 -15.72 -31.28 3.34
N ARG A 61 -16.14 -30.23 2.64
CA ARG A 61 -15.64 -29.90 1.31
C ARG A 61 -14.58 -28.82 1.50
N PRO A 62 -13.47 -28.80 0.73
CA PRO A 62 -12.56 -27.67 0.75
C PRO A 62 -13.30 -26.52 0.11
N VAL A 63 -14.02 -25.75 0.92
CA VAL A 63 -14.53 -24.45 0.52
C VAL A 63 -13.29 -23.56 0.52
N PHE A 64 -12.52 -23.58 -0.57
CA PHE A 64 -11.81 -22.37 -0.99
C PHE A 64 -12.89 -21.35 -1.35
N SER A 65 -13.56 -20.83 -0.32
CA SER A 65 -14.35 -19.62 -0.41
C SER A 65 -13.31 -18.57 -0.65
N ALA A 66 -13.10 -18.24 -1.92
CA ALA A 66 -12.43 -17.03 -2.28
C ALA A 66 -13.15 -15.90 -1.54
N VAL A 67 -12.60 -15.48 -0.39
CA VAL A 67 -12.72 -14.11 0.07
C VAL A 67 -11.89 -13.30 -0.93
N ARG A 68 -12.34 -13.30 -2.19
CA ARG A 68 -11.96 -12.31 -3.16
C ARG A 68 -12.66 -11.09 -2.59
N GLY A 69 -11.91 -10.31 -1.80
CA GLY A 69 -12.35 -8.98 -1.38
C GLY A 69 -12.99 -8.36 -2.62
N MET A 70 -14.26 -8.03 -2.49
CA MET A 70 -15.04 -7.50 -3.59
C MET A 70 -14.44 -6.14 -3.86
N HIS A 71 -13.39 -6.09 -4.70
CA HIS A 71 -12.70 -4.88 -5.12
C HIS A 71 -13.80 -3.98 -5.66
N SER A 72 -14.20 -2.99 -4.88
CA SER A 72 -15.13 -1.98 -5.33
C SER A 72 -14.53 -1.32 -6.56
N SER A 73 -15.32 -1.05 -7.59
CA SER A 73 -14.83 -0.33 -8.77
C SER A 73 -14.10 0.95 -8.34
N PRO A 74 -13.02 1.35 -9.04
CA PRO A 74 -12.28 2.56 -8.71
C PRO A 74 -13.24 3.75 -8.62
N PRO A 75 -13.08 4.64 -7.62
CA PRO A 75 -13.83 5.88 -7.58
C PRO A 75 -13.62 6.71 -8.84
N TRP A 76 -14.59 7.55 -9.18
CA TRP A 76 -14.42 8.52 -10.26
C TRP A 76 -13.22 9.44 -9.98
N PHE A 77 -12.46 9.78 -11.02
CA PHE A 77 -11.19 10.51 -10.92
C PHE A 77 -11.26 11.87 -10.21
N TRP A 78 -12.43 12.50 -10.06
CA TRP A 78 -12.55 13.73 -9.25
C TRP A 78 -12.67 13.48 -7.75
N GLN A 79 -12.95 12.25 -7.31
CA GLN A 79 -13.09 11.87 -5.90
C GLN A 79 -11.73 11.58 -5.26
N LYS A 80 -10.83 12.56 -5.32
CA LYS A 80 -9.39 12.45 -4.98
C LYS A 80 -9.12 11.68 -3.68
N ALA A 81 -9.64 12.17 -2.55
CA ALA A 81 -9.42 11.52 -1.26
C ALA A 81 -9.97 10.09 -1.19
N LYS A 82 -11.10 9.83 -1.85
CA LYS A 82 -11.72 8.51 -1.95
C LYS A 82 -10.86 7.56 -2.78
N THR A 83 -10.29 8.03 -3.89
CA THR A 83 -9.34 7.26 -4.71
C THR A 83 -8.11 6.86 -3.91
N ALA A 84 -7.48 7.82 -3.20
CA ALA A 84 -6.33 7.52 -2.34
C ALA A 84 -6.66 6.46 -1.26
N ARG A 85 -7.82 6.58 -0.60
CA ARG A 85 -8.28 5.60 0.39
C ARG A 85 -8.60 4.24 -0.22
N TRP A 86 -9.19 4.23 -1.40
CA TRP A 86 -9.48 3.02 -2.13
C TRP A 86 -8.20 2.31 -2.56
N MET A 87 -7.18 3.01 -3.06
CA MET A 87 -5.89 2.43 -3.42
C MET A 87 -5.24 1.73 -2.22
N VAL A 88 -5.16 2.40 -1.07
CA VAL A 88 -4.59 1.81 0.17
C VAL A 88 -5.37 0.57 0.61
N ALA A 89 -6.70 0.55 0.46
CA ALA A 89 -7.52 -0.59 0.85
C ALA A 89 -7.45 -1.79 -0.12
N ASN A 90 -7.01 -1.57 -1.37
CA ASN A 90 -7.10 -2.58 -2.44
C ASN A 90 -5.73 -3.07 -2.95
N LEU A 91 -4.66 -2.33 -2.68
CA LEU A 91 -3.28 -2.72 -2.98
C LEU A 91 -2.65 -3.45 -1.78
N ALA A 92 -1.72 -4.36 -2.07
CA ALA A 92 -1.03 -5.15 -1.05
C ALA A 92 0.46 -4.84 -0.93
N TRP A 93 1.00 -4.05 -1.87
CA TRP A 93 2.41 -3.71 -1.93
C TRP A 93 2.64 -2.34 -2.59
N GLY A 94 3.84 -1.79 -2.40
CA GLY A 94 4.30 -0.55 -3.02
C GLY A 94 5.81 -0.39 -2.90
N VAL A 95 6.31 0.80 -3.19
CA VAL A 95 7.73 1.15 -3.04
C VAL A 95 7.90 2.10 -1.85
N LEU A 96 8.60 1.64 -0.82
CA LEU A 96 9.00 2.44 0.33
C LEU A 96 10.34 3.12 0.03
N SER A 97 10.37 4.45 0.06
CA SER A 97 11.57 5.23 -0.16
C SER A 97 12.09 5.83 1.15
N THR A 98 13.38 5.62 1.41
CA THR A 98 14.13 6.09 2.58
C THR A 98 15.37 6.86 2.15
N LEU A 99 16.03 7.53 3.11
CA LEU A 99 17.35 8.12 2.90
C LEU A 99 18.42 7.18 3.46
N SER A 100 19.32 6.73 2.60
CA SER A 100 20.34 5.75 2.97
C SER A 100 21.24 6.26 4.10
N THR A 101 21.44 5.45 5.14
CA THR A 101 22.48 5.69 6.16
C THR A 101 23.76 4.91 5.87
N ARG A 102 23.86 4.29 4.69
CA ARG A 102 24.89 3.30 4.34
C ARG A 102 25.86 3.85 3.29
N SER A 103 27.13 3.54 3.45
CA SER A 103 28.20 3.89 2.49
C SER A 103 28.55 2.75 1.52
N GLU A 104 28.10 1.53 1.81
CA GLU A 104 28.28 0.38 0.93
C GLU A 104 27.04 0.22 0.04
N GLY A 105 27.26 0.08 -1.28
CA GLY A 105 26.17 -0.05 -2.26
C GLY A 105 25.26 1.18 -2.38
N SER A 106 25.60 2.29 -1.71
CA SER A 106 24.85 3.55 -1.70
C SER A 106 25.77 4.70 -1.23
N THR A 107 25.21 5.89 -1.07
CA THR A 107 25.87 7.04 -0.44
C THR A 107 24.97 7.55 0.68
N ILE A 108 25.55 7.99 1.79
CA ILE A 108 24.79 8.54 2.90
C ILE A 108 23.94 9.72 2.40
N GLY A 109 22.64 9.67 2.66
CA GLY A 109 21.64 10.64 2.21
C GLY A 109 21.05 10.39 0.82
N ALA A 110 21.54 9.39 0.06
CA ALA A 110 20.95 9.04 -1.23
C ALA A 110 19.56 8.40 -1.05
N PRO A 111 18.59 8.66 -1.94
CA PRO A 111 17.30 7.99 -1.88
C PRO A 111 17.44 6.50 -2.19
N PHE A 112 16.75 5.67 -1.42
CA PHE A 112 16.69 4.23 -1.62
C PHE A 112 15.24 3.76 -1.65
N GLY A 113 14.82 3.14 -2.75
CA GLY A 113 13.48 2.56 -2.90
C GLY A 113 13.49 1.05 -2.71
N ASN A 114 12.63 0.55 -1.84
CA ASN A 114 12.54 -0.87 -1.48
C ASN A 114 11.08 -1.35 -1.65
N PRO A 115 10.82 -2.42 -2.43
CA PRO A 115 9.48 -2.98 -2.51
C PRO A 115 9.02 -3.51 -1.14
N TYR A 116 7.85 -3.08 -0.70
CA TYR A 116 7.29 -3.46 0.59
C TYR A 116 5.84 -3.90 0.44
N SER A 117 5.51 -5.02 1.06
CA SER A 117 4.11 -5.39 1.31
C SER A 117 3.59 -4.64 2.53
N PHE A 118 2.30 -4.34 2.55
CA PHE A 118 1.64 -3.69 3.67
C PHE A 118 0.23 -4.23 3.91
N ALA A 119 -0.28 -4.00 5.12
CA ALA A 119 -1.68 -4.21 5.46
C ALA A 119 -2.34 -2.86 5.76
N ASP A 120 -3.57 -2.66 5.28
CA ASP A 120 -4.37 -1.49 5.62
C ASP A 120 -5.15 -1.71 6.92
N VAL A 121 -5.07 -0.75 7.83
CA VAL A 121 -5.99 -0.61 8.96
C VAL A 121 -6.58 0.80 8.94
N GLY A 122 -7.77 0.95 8.35
CA GLY A 122 -8.51 2.21 8.37
C GLY A 122 -7.91 3.33 7.52
N GLY A 123 -7.20 3.01 6.44
CA GLY A 123 -6.43 3.92 5.61
C GLY A 123 -4.98 4.10 6.07
N VAL A 124 -4.49 3.33 7.03
CA VAL A 124 -3.11 3.43 7.51
C VAL A 124 -2.34 2.18 7.11
N PRO A 125 -1.27 2.31 6.30
CA PRO A 125 -0.36 1.21 6.00
C PRO A 125 0.45 0.76 7.22
N TYR A 126 0.40 -0.54 7.51
CA TYR A 126 1.26 -1.22 8.47
C TYR A 126 2.21 -2.15 7.72
N LEU A 127 3.50 -2.07 8.04
CA LEU A 127 4.57 -2.88 7.45
C LEU A 127 5.01 -3.92 8.48
N TYR A 128 5.33 -5.12 8.01
CA TYR A 128 6.01 -6.12 8.82
C TYR A 128 7.45 -6.25 8.32
N ALA A 129 8.41 -5.94 9.17
CA ALA A 129 9.80 -5.73 8.76
C ALA A 129 10.78 -6.26 9.80
N SER A 130 12.06 -6.27 9.45
CA SER A 130 13.18 -6.68 10.29
C SER A 130 14.16 -5.52 10.41
N ASP A 131 14.82 -5.38 11.56
CA ASP A 131 15.91 -4.41 11.74
C ASP A 131 17.10 -4.64 10.80
N LEU A 132 17.16 -5.80 10.14
CA LEU A 132 18.18 -6.12 9.13
C LEU A 132 17.83 -5.60 7.74
N ASP A 133 16.57 -5.21 7.49
CA ASP A 133 16.17 -4.65 6.21
C ASP A 133 16.81 -3.28 6.00
N ALA A 134 17.30 -3.04 4.79
CA ALA A 134 17.94 -1.80 4.37
C ALA A 134 17.13 -0.54 4.70
N SER A 135 15.81 -0.55 4.47
CA SER A 135 14.95 0.59 4.78
C SER A 135 14.72 0.75 6.28
N MET A 136 14.65 -0.34 7.04
CA MET A 136 14.53 -0.27 8.50
C MET A 136 15.83 0.18 9.17
N VAL A 137 16.98 -0.19 8.59
CA VAL A 137 18.27 0.39 8.99
C VAL A 137 18.26 1.90 8.78
N ASP A 138 17.84 2.35 7.60
CA ASP A 138 17.76 3.78 7.28
C ASP A 138 16.78 4.55 8.21
N LEU A 139 15.69 3.90 8.63
CA LEU A 139 14.62 4.52 9.44
C LEU A 139 14.87 4.50 10.94
N PHE A 140 15.46 3.43 11.48
CA PHE A 140 15.44 3.17 12.93
C PHE A 140 16.79 2.78 13.55
N VAL A 141 17.69 2.13 12.80
CA VAL A 141 18.86 1.45 13.39
C VAL A 141 20.18 2.18 13.10
N GLY A 142 20.35 2.66 11.87
CA GLY A 142 21.61 3.22 11.39
C GLY A 142 22.01 4.51 12.09
N THR A 143 23.32 4.77 12.17
CA THR A 143 23.82 6.08 12.60
C THR A 143 23.35 7.15 11.61
N GLY A 144 22.58 8.12 12.09
CA GLY A 144 21.93 9.13 11.24
C GLY A 144 20.56 8.71 10.71
N ALA A 145 19.95 7.67 11.28
CA ALA A 145 18.59 7.24 10.95
C ALA A 145 17.57 8.38 11.05
N ASN A 146 16.62 8.37 10.13
CA ASN A 146 15.55 9.35 10.04
C ASN A 146 14.24 8.63 9.73
N THR A 147 13.25 8.75 10.62
CA THR A 147 11.95 8.07 10.52
C THR A 147 11.02 8.61 9.41
N SER A 148 11.55 9.44 8.51
CA SER A 148 10.81 9.99 7.36
C SER A 148 10.95 9.06 6.16
N ALA A 149 9.82 8.59 5.64
CA ALA A 149 9.75 7.79 4.42
C ALA A 149 8.58 8.27 3.54
N SER A 150 8.61 7.87 2.27
CA SER A 150 7.43 7.91 1.40
C SER A 150 7.07 6.51 0.92
N LEU A 151 5.78 6.19 0.88
CA LEU A 151 5.27 4.96 0.28
C LEU A 151 4.53 5.32 -1.00
N ALA A 152 5.03 4.87 -2.14
CA ALA A 152 4.40 5.05 -3.44
C ALA A 152 3.57 3.82 -3.81
N LEU A 153 2.34 4.06 -4.27
CA LEU A 153 1.36 3.06 -4.69
C LEU A 153 0.92 3.39 -6.13
N SER A 154 0.72 2.36 -6.96
CA SER A 154 0.18 2.49 -8.31
C SER A 154 -0.98 1.52 -8.49
N GLU A 155 -2.02 1.93 -9.23
CA GLU A 155 -3.13 1.05 -9.60
C GLU A 155 -2.66 -0.14 -10.45
N ALA A 156 -1.52 -0.03 -11.13
CA ALA A 156 -0.88 -1.15 -11.82
C ALA A 156 -0.55 -2.34 -10.88
N GLY A 157 -0.48 -2.10 -9.56
CA GLY A 157 -0.32 -3.15 -8.55
C GLY A 157 -1.61 -3.92 -8.22
N LEU A 158 -2.77 -3.51 -8.78
CA LEU A 158 -4.05 -4.19 -8.54
C LEU A 158 -4.08 -5.57 -9.20
N PRO A 159 -4.74 -6.56 -8.56
CA PRO A 159 -4.89 -7.89 -9.14
C PRO A 159 -5.89 -7.84 -10.30
N GLY A 160 -5.46 -8.15 -11.51
CA GLY A 160 -6.32 -8.16 -12.69
C GLY A 160 -5.52 -7.89 -13.96
N GLN A 161 -6.11 -8.18 -15.11
CA GLN A 161 -5.56 -7.84 -16.42
C GLN A 161 -5.20 -6.34 -16.52
N PRO A 162 -4.29 -5.93 -17.43
CA PRO A 162 -3.83 -4.54 -17.54
C PRO A 162 -4.99 -3.55 -17.55
N LEU A 163 -4.85 -2.47 -16.78
CA LEU A 163 -5.81 -1.38 -16.70
C LEU A 163 -6.06 -0.82 -18.10
N ASP A 164 -7.32 -0.57 -18.45
CA ASP A 164 -7.66 0.01 -19.75
C ASP A 164 -7.02 1.39 -19.95
N SER A 165 -6.84 2.15 -18.86
CA SER A 165 -6.10 3.42 -18.86
C SER A 165 -4.65 3.30 -19.34
N CYS A 166 -4.06 2.10 -19.26
CA CYS A 166 -2.68 1.83 -19.68
C CYS A 166 -2.58 1.23 -21.09
N LYS A 167 -3.71 0.99 -21.76
CA LYS A 167 -3.73 0.36 -23.09
C LYS A 167 -3.71 1.41 -24.20
N ILE A 168 -2.64 1.41 -24.98
CA ILE A 168 -2.55 2.21 -26.22
C ILE A 168 -3.69 1.81 -27.17
N GLY A 169 -4.35 2.81 -27.76
CA GLY A 169 -5.41 2.61 -28.76
C GLY A 169 -6.82 2.42 -28.18
N THR A 170 -6.99 2.61 -26.87
CA THR A 170 -8.31 2.71 -26.21
C THR A 170 -8.67 4.16 -25.92
N PHE A 171 -9.96 4.46 -25.71
CA PHE A 171 -10.40 5.83 -25.40
C PHE A 171 -9.81 6.28 -24.05
N LEU A 172 -8.97 7.33 -24.07
CA LEU A 172 -8.17 7.83 -22.95
C LEU A 172 -7.08 6.87 -22.43
N GLY A 173 -6.74 5.84 -23.20
CA GLY A 173 -5.62 4.95 -22.89
C GLY A 173 -4.28 5.59 -23.25
N ASP A 174 -3.41 5.78 -22.26
CA ASP A 174 -2.08 6.36 -22.40
C ASP A 174 -1.09 5.64 -21.45
N PRO A 175 0.03 5.09 -21.94
CA PRO A 175 1.07 4.54 -21.07
C PRO A 175 1.66 5.55 -20.07
N GLU A 176 1.50 6.85 -20.27
CA GLU A 176 1.91 7.90 -19.32
C GLU A 176 0.81 8.26 -18.30
N ASN A 177 -0.36 7.60 -18.36
CA ASN A 177 -1.44 7.84 -17.42
C ASN A 177 -1.00 7.39 -16.00
N PRO A 178 -1.05 8.25 -14.98
CA PRO A 178 -0.54 7.94 -13.63
C PRO A 178 -1.03 6.65 -12.92
N PRO A 179 -2.20 6.08 -13.24
CA PRO A 179 -2.61 4.75 -12.76
C PRO A 179 -1.77 3.60 -13.32
N CYS A 180 -1.02 3.86 -14.40
CA CYS A 180 0.09 3.08 -14.88
C CYS A 180 1.33 3.49 -14.06
#